data_AF-A0AAN9QT75-F1
#
_entry.id   AF-A0AAN9QT75-F1
#
_cell.length_a   1.000
_cell.length_b   1.000
_cell.length_c   1.000
_cell.angle_alpha   90.00
_cell.angle_beta   90.00
_cell.angle_gamma   90.00
#
_symmetry.space_group_name_H-M   'P 1'
#
loop_
_entity.id
_entity.type
_entity.pdbx_description
1 polymer ?
#
loop_
_entity_poly.entity_id
_entity_poly.type
_entity_poly.pdbx_seq_one_letter_code
_entity_poly.pdbx_strand_id
1 'polypeptide(L)'
;MDGDDETSGPMIDEIYANGGGDDGDKRSRRAIMSGDQLDIEAYAGLYSGRTKIMRLLFIADKMNNPTMQLEALRMAYDEIKKGENTQLFREVVQKIDGRLGSNYGVDMAWCDLVDRRAEQKKEKLENELNAYRTNLIKESIRMGYNDFGDFYYAHGQLGDAFKSYVRTRDYCTTSKHIIHMCMSAILVSIEMGQFPHVTSYVSKAEQALEALDPVTIAKLRCAAGLANLEAKKYKLAARKFLETGPELGSNYNEVIAPQDVATYGGLCALATFDRAELKSKVIDNSNFRNFLELVPEIRELINDFYSSHYASCLEYLGNLKANLLLDIHLHDHVETLYDQIRHKALIQYTHPFVSVDLNMMANAFKTTVSGLEKELEALITDNQIQARIDSHNKILYARHADQRNATFQRVLETGREFDRDVRSMLLRSNLIKHDYNLRALRKL
;
A
#
# COMPACT_ATOMS: atom_id res chain seq x y z
N MET A 1 -7.60 -7.28 71.49
CA MET A 1 -7.80 -8.69 71.84
C MET A 1 -7.72 -9.44 70.53
N ASP A 2 -6.49 -9.90 70.25
CA ASP A 2 -6.10 -11.22 69.73
C ASP A 2 -7.03 -11.85 68.69
N GLY A 3 -6.60 -12.26 67.50
CA GLY A 3 -5.27 -12.69 67.04
C GLY A 3 -5.46 -13.98 66.23
N ASP A 4 -4.96 -13.96 64.98
CA ASP A 4 -4.45 -15.03 64.10
C ASP A 4 -4.97 -16.48 64.25
N ASP A 5 -5.30 -17.15 63.13
CA ASP A 5 -4.31 -18.06 62.53
C ASP A 5 -4.67 -18.54 61.12
N GLU A 6 -3.62 -18.62 60.29
CA GLU A 6 -3.56 -19.20 58.94
C GLU A 6 -3.60 -20.74 58.97
N THR A 7 -3.89 -21.39 57.84
CA THR A 7 -3.02 -22.47 57.29
C THR A 7 -3.53 -23.01 55.94
N SER A 8 -2.58 -23.58 55.21
CA SER A 8 -2.45 -23.70 53.76
C SER A 8 -2.38 -25.16 53.27
N GLY A 9 -3.08 -25.49 52.15
CA GLY A 9 -2.86 -26.57 51.15
C GLY A 9 -2.65 -28.05 51.60
N PRO A 10 -2.39 -29.04 50.70
CA PRO A 10 -2.41 -29.09 49.22
C PRO A 10 -3.06 -30.39 48.61
N MET A 11 -2.82 -30.65 47.29
CA MET A 11 -2.96 -31.92 46.47
C MET A 11 -4.19 -31.95 45.51
N ILE A 12 -4.11 -31.94 44.15
CA ILE A 12 -3.42 -32.79 43.15
C ILE A 12 -3.87 -34.28 43.33
N ASP A 13 -4.48 -35.05 42.42
CA ASP A 13 -4.44 -35.18 40.95
C ASP A 13 -5.62 -36.06 40.42
N GLU A 14 -5.64 -36.31 39.09
CA GLU A 14 -6.36 -37.34 38.28
C GLU A 14 -7.50 -36.79 37.40
N ILE A 15 -7.24 -36.33 36.17
CA ILE A 15 -7.01 -37.11 34.91
C ILE A 15 -8.14 -38.11 34.63
N TYR A 16 -9.03 -37.79 33.67
CA TYR A 16 -9.34 -38.66 32.54
C TYR A 16 -9.78 -37.86 31.31
N ALA A 17 -9.16 -38.22 30.19
CA ALA A 17 -9.25 -37.64 28.87
C ALA A 17 -10.52 -38.08 28.10
N ASN A 18 -10.96 -37.21 27.19
CA ASN A 18 -11.46 -37.47 25.82
C ASN A 18 -11.90 -36.10 25.27
N GLY A 19 -11.30 -35.46 24.27
CA GLY A 19 -10.66 -35.99 23.07
C GLY A 19 -11.66 -35.91 21.91
N GLY A 20 -11.58 -34.87 21.08
CA GLY A 20 -12.29 -34.84 19.79
C GLY A 20 -12.52 -33.46 19.17
N GLY A 21 -11.53 -32.94 18.43
CA GLY A 21 -11.76 -32.13 17.23
C GLY A 21 -11.77 -30.61 17.37
N ASP A 22 -10.58 -30.00 17.40
CA ASP A 22 -10.40 -28.62 16.93
C ASP A 22 -9.01 -28.44 16.29
N ASP A 23 -8.80 -29.12 15.16
CA ASP A 23 -7.64 -28.91 14.29
C ASP A 23 -7.88 -27.79 13.24
N GLY A 24 -9.07 -27.19 13.24
CA GLY A 24 -9.43 -26.11 12.31
C GLY A 24 -8.90 -24.75 12.76
N ASP A 25 -8.99 -24.44 14.06
CA ASP A 25 -8.71 -23.08 14.54
C ASP A 25 -7.21 -22.77 14.74
N LYS A 26 -6.36 -23.81 14.80
CA LYS A 26 -4.89 -23.63 14.89
C LYS A 26 -4.21 -23.32 13.55
N ARG A 27 -4.81 -23.70 12.42
CA ARG A 27 -4.26 -23.35 11.09
C ARG A 27 -4.44 -21.87 10.74
N SER A 28 -5.48 -21.21 11.28
CA SER A 28 -5.74 -19.79 11.02
C SER A 28 -4.80 -18.83 11.77
N ARG A 29 -3.97 -19.31 12.70
CA ARG A 29 -3.05 -18.49 13.52
C ARG A 29 -1.57 -18.67 13.17
N ARG A 30 -1.23 -19.35 12.07
CA ARG A 30 0.13 -19.24 11.54
C ARG A 30 0.31 -17.82 11.03
N ALA A 31 1.31 -17.11 11.55
CA ALA A 31 1.73 -15.85 10.98
C ALA A 31 1.94 -16.05 9.48
N ILE A 32 1.07 -15.39 8.68
CA ILE A 32 1.13 -15.38 7.21
C ILE A 32 2.54 -14.94 6.75
N MET A 33 3.27 -14.25 7.62
CA MET A 33 4.62 -13.75 7.41
C MET A 33 5.55 -14.22 8.55
N SER A 34 5.88 -15.51 8.60
CA SER A 34 6.99 -15.98 9.44
C SER A 34 8.32 -15.68 8.75
N GLY A 35 9.33 -15.22 9.49
CA GLY A 35 10.57 -14.60 8.98
C GLY A 35 11.46 -15.42 8.05
N ASP A 36 11.15 -16.69 7.73
CA ASP A 36 11.98 -17.51 6.85
C ASP A 36 11.29 -18.00 5.57
N GLN A 37 9.95 -18.17 5.51
CA GLN A 37 9.25 -18.63 4.30
C GLN A 37 7.79 -18.14 4.25
N LEU A 38 7.40 -17.52 3.13
CA LEU A 38 6.01 -17.17 2.81
C LEU A 38 5.19 -18.46 2.59
N ASP A 39 4.11 -18.62 3.35
CA ASP A 39 3.10 -19.64 3.07
C ASP A 39 2.20 -19.17 1.91
N ILE A 40 2.50 -19.66 0.70
CA ILE A 40 1.81 -19.25 -0.53
C ILE A 40 0.32 -19.63 -0.48
N GLU A 41 -0.03 -20.76 0.15
CA GLU A 41 -1.42 -21.20 0.23
C GLU A 41 -2.22 -20.29 1.16
N ALA A 42 -1.70 -20.03 2.35
CA ALA A 42 -2.33 -19.11 3.30
C ALA A 42 -2.46 -17.70 2.72
N TYR A 43 -1.41 -17.20 2.06
CA TYR A 43 -1.42 -15.89 1.41
C TYR A 43 -2.43 -15.82 0.26
N ALA A 44 -2.45 -16.80 -0.64
CA ALA A 44 -3.40 -16.83 -1.75
C ALA A 44 -4.86 -17.00 -1.29
N GLY A 45 -5.07 -17.63 -0.13
CA GLY A 45 -6.38 -17.78 0.51
C GLY A 45 -7.02 -16.47 0.97
N LEU A 46 -6.24 -15.39 1.10
CA LEU A 46 -6.74 -14.06 1.47
C LEU A 46 -7.49 -13.37 0.31
N TYR A 47 -7.26 -13.80 -0.93
CA TYR A 47 -7.72 -13.12 -2.13
C TYR A 47 -8.69 -13.96 -2.95
N SER A 48 -9.44 -13.30 -3.82
CA SER A 48 -10.35 -13.95 -4.76
C SER A 48 -10.23 -13.40 -6.17
N GLY A 49 -10.73 -14.16 -7.14
CA GLY A 49 -10.83 -13.71 -8.53
C GLY A 49 -9.47 -13.41 -9.16
N ARG A 50 -9.43 -12.37 -10.00
CA ARG A 50 -8.25 -12.01 -10.79
C ARG A 50 -7.06 -11.58 -9.92
N THR A 51 -7.30 -10.81 -8.85
CA THR A 51 -6.24 -10.37 -7.93
C THR A 51 -5.49 -11.55 -7.32
N LYS A 52 -6.17 -12.64 -6.93
CA LYS A 52 -5.50 -13.87 -6.45
C LYS A 52 -4.52 -14.43 -7.49
N ILE A 53 -4.96 -14.54 -8.74
CA ILE A 53 -4.15 -15.06 -9.85
C ILE A 53 -2.96 -14.14 -10.11
N MET A 54 -3.18 -12.82 -10.19
CA MET A 54 -2.12 -11.85 -10.45
C MET A 54 -1.07 -11.82 -9.32
N ARG A 55 -1.49 -11.94 -8.05
CA ARG A 55 -0.58 -12.05 -6.91
C ARG A 55 0.24 -13.34 -6.95
N LEU A 56 -0.35 -14.48 -7.29
CA LEU A 56 0.38 -15.75 -7.47
C LEU A 56 1.42 -15.66 -8.60
N LEU A 57 1.05 -15.05 -9.73
CA LEU A 57 1.96 -14.82 -10.84
C LEU A 57 3.11 -13.87 -10.46
N PHE A 58 2.80 -12.81 -9.73
CA PHE A 58 3.81 -11.88 -9.23
C PHE A 58 4.81 -12.57 -8.29
N ILE A 59 4.31 -13.39 -7.36
CA ILE A 59 5.16 -14.21 -6.48
C ILE A 59 6.06 -15.12 -7.31
N ALA A 60 5.50 -15.84 -8.28
CA ALA A 60 6.26 -16.73 -9.15
C ALA A 60 7.39 -15.99 -9.90
N ASP A 61 7.15 -14.74 -10.32
CA ASP A 61 8.12 -13.93 -11.07
C ASP A 61 9.23 -13.34 -10.18
N LYS A 62 8.94 -13.04 -8.91
CA LYS A 62 9.90 -12.42 -7.97
C LYS A 62 10.66 -13.41 -7.11
N MET A 63 10.21 -14.66 -7.05
CA MET A 63 10.76 -15.67 -6.17
C MET A 63 11.99 -16.35 -6.76
N ASN A 64 13.04 -16.47 -5.94
CA ASN A 64 14.30 -17.12 -6.34
C ASN A 64 14.29 -18.65 -6.15
N ASN A 65 13.38 -19.19 -5.34
CA ASN A 65 13.28 -20.63 -5.07
C ASN A 65 12.45 -21.33 -6.16
N PRO A 66 13.04 -22.22 -6.98
CA PRO A 66 12.32 -22.87 -8.08
C PRO A 66 11.12 -23.71 -7.63
N THR A 67 11.20 -24.38 -6.48
CA THR A 67 10.11 -25.24 -5.98
C THR A 67 8.89 -24.41 -5.63
N MET A 68 9.10 -23.32 -4.91
CA MET A 68 8.01 -22.43 -4.50
C MET A 68 7.45 -21.62 -5.68
N GLN A 69 8.30 -21.23 -6.65
CA GLN A 69 7.86 -20.65 -7.91
C GLN A 69 6.90 -21.60 -8.65
N LEU A 70 7.26 -22.88 -8.77
CA LEU A 70 6.42 -23.88 -9.42
C LEU A 70 5.10 -24.09 -8.67
N GLU A 71 5.12 -24.06 -7.34
CA GLU A 71 3.91 -24.17 -6.54
C GLU A 71 2.96 -22.97 -6.76
N ALA A 72 3.48 -21.74 -6.80
CA ALA A 72 2.70 -20.56 -7.13
C ALA A 72 2.08 -20.64 -8.54
N LEU A 73 2.84 -21.12 -9.52
CA LEU A 73 2.34 -21.33 -10.89
C LEU A 73 1.29 -22.44 -10.96
N ARG A 74 1.45 -23.53 -10.19
CA ARG A 74 0.47 -24.61 -10.06
C ARG A 74 -0.86 -24.08 -9.54
N MET A 75 -0.81 -23.31 -8.44
CA MET A 75 -1.99 -22.69 -7.86
C MET A 75 -2.64 -21.68 -8.80
N ALA A 76 -1.85 -20.90 -9.54
CA ALA A 76 -2.36 -19.96 -10.53
C ALA A 76 -3.09 -20.70 -11.67
N TYR A 77 -2.51 -21.79 -12.18
CA TYR A 77 -3.14 -22.66 -13.18
C TYR A 77 -4.50 -23.17 -12.71
N ASP A 78 -4.53 -23.76 -11.50
CA ASP A 78 -5.75 -24.35 -10.93
C ASP A 78 -6.84 -23.29 -10.72
N GLU A 79 -6.46 -22.06 -10.34
CA GLU A 79 -7.41 -20.97 -10.16
C GLU A 79 -7.91 -20.39 -11.50
N ILE A 80 -7.05 -20.24 -12.51
CA ILE A 80 -7.45 -19.78 -13.85
C ILE A 80 -8.45 -20.75 -14.49
N LYS A 81 -8.24 -22.06 -14.31
CA LYS A 81 -9.13 -23.12 -14.83
C LYS A 81 -10.56 -23.07 -14.28
N LYS A 82 -10.78 -22.38 -13.16
CA LYS A 82 -12.13 -22.12 -12.61
C LYS A 82 -12.86 -20.99 -13.34
N GLY A 83 -12.13 -20.13 -14.05
CA GLY A 83 -12.65 -18.98 -14.78
C GLY A 83 -12.78 -19.21 -16.30
N GLU A 84 -12.85 -18.11 -17.05
CA GLU A 84 -13.05 -18.11 -18.52
C GLU A 84 -11.91 -17.38 -19.26
N ASN A 85 -10.79 -17.09 -18.59
CA ASN A 85 -9.69 -16.33 -19.17
C ASN A 85 -8.68 -17.24 -19.89
N THR A 86 -8.95 -17.53 -21.17
CA THR A 86 -8.09 -18.41 -22.00
C THR A 86 -6.73 -17.79 -22.32
N GLN A 87 -6.63 -16.46 -22.37
CA GLN A 87 -5.36 -15.76 -22.61
C GLN A 87 -4.39 -15.95 -21.44
N LEU A 88 -4.86 -15.65 -20.22
CA LEU A 88 -4.05 -15.79 -19.00
C LEU A 88 -3.69 -17.26 -18.75
N PHE A 89 -4.57 -18.19 -19.12
CA PHE A 89 -4.28 -19.63 -19.07
C PHE A 89 -3.07 -20.00 -19.94
N ARG A 90 -3.06 -19.55 -21.22
CA ARG A 90 -1.94 -19.80 -22.13
C ARG A 90 -0.64 -19.19 -21.59
N GLU A 91 -0.69 -18.00 -21.02
CA GLU A 91 0.46 -17.33 -20.39
C GLU A 91 1.01 -18.11 -19.19
N VAL A 92 0.14 -18.60 -18.31
CA VAL A 92 0.54 -19.41 -17.15
C VAL A 92 1.21 -20.71 -17.59
N VAL A 93 0.66 -21.39 -18.61
CA VAL A 93 1.24 -22.64 -19.12
C VAL A 93 2.60 -22.39 -19.75
N GLN A 94 2.74 -21.29 -20.49
CA GLN A 94 4.04 -20.88 -21.02
C GLN A 94 5.05 -20.62 -19.90
N LYS A 95 4.64 -19.97 -18.80
CA LYS A 95 5.50 -19.77 -17.62
C LYS A 95 5.87 -21.09 -16.92
N ILE A 96 4.97 -22.08 -16.89
CA ILE A 96 5.26 -23.41 -16.33
C ILE A 96 6.32 -24.13 -17.16
N ASP A 97 6.28 -24.00 -18.49
CA ASP A 97 7.28 -24.55 -19.42
C ASP A 97 7.50 -26.06 -19.24
N GLY A 98 6.41 -26.81 -19.02
CA GLY A 98 6.43 -28.26 -18.83
C GLY A 98 7.02 -28.76 -17.50
N ARG A 99 7.52 -27.87 -16.63
CA ARG A 99 8.19 -28.23 -15.37
C ARG A 99 7.31 -28.94 -14.34
N LEU A 100 5.98 -28.80 -14.46
CA LEU A 100 4.99 -29.49 -13.61
C LEU A 100 4.47 -30.80 -14.24
N GLY A 101 5.01 -31.22 -15.39
CA GLY A 101 4.58 -32.42 -16.11
C GLY A 101 3.38 -32.18 -17.04
N SER A 102 2.95 -33.24 -17.71
CA SER A 102 1.94 -33.19 -18.79
C SER A 102 0.56 -32.71 -18.35
N ASN A 103 0.21 -32.91 -17.08
CA ASN A 103 -1.10 -32.52 -16.54
C ASN A 103 -1.29 -31.01 -16.45
N TYR A 104 -0.20 -30.25 -16.48
CA TYR A 104 -0.19 -28.79 -16.43
C TYR A 104 0.18 -28.17 -17.78
N GLY A 105 -0.03 -28.93 -18.87
CA GLY A 105 0.14 -28.47 -20.24
C GLY A 105 -1.06 -27.67 -20.77
N VAL A 106 -0.96 -27.26 -22.03
CA VAL A 106 -2.04 -26.53 -22.72
C VAL A 106 -3.20 -27.47 -22.98
N ASP A 107 -4.34 -27.20 -22.36
CA ASP A 107 -5.59 -27.88 -22.63
C ASP A 107 -6.35 -27.15 -23.75
N MET A 108 -6.07 -27.53 -24.99
CA MET A 108 -6.70 -26.95 -26.17
C MET A 108 -8.21 -27.19 -26.21
N ALA A 109 -8.67 -28.36 -25.75
CA ALA A 109 -10.09 -28.69 -25.75
C ALA A 109 -10.89 -27.77 -24.81
N TRP A 110 -10.33 -27.45 -23.64
CA TRP A 110 -10.92 -26.46 -22.74
C TRP A 110 -10.89 -25.05 -23.33
N CYS A 111 -9.77 -24.62 -23.92
CA CYS A 111 -9.68 -23.30 -24.57
C CYS A 111 -10.75 -23.15 -25.65
N ASP A 112 -10.85 -24.11 -26.57
CA ASP A 112 -11.82 -24.07 -27.68
C ASP A 112 -13.27 -24.10 -27.15
N LEU A 113 -13.54 -24.85 -26.09
CA LEU A 113 -14.85 -24.90 -25.46
C LEU A 113 -15.25 -23.56 -24.84
N VAL A 114 -14.32 -22.92 -24.11
CA VAL A 114 -14.53 -21.61 -23.47
C VAL A 114 -14.69 -20.53 -24.53
N ASP A 115 -13.79 -20.48 -25.52
CA ASP A 115 -13.83 -19.48 -26.60
C ASP A 115 -15.13 -19.62 -27.43
N ARG A 116 -15.60 -20.85 -27.71
CA ARG A 116 -16.89 -21.08 -28.39
C ARG A 116 -18.08 -20.61 -27.54
N ARG A 117 -18.07 -20.88 -26.23
CA ARG A 117 -19.12 -20.42 -25.31
C ARG A 117 -19.13 -18.90 -25.21
N ALA A 118 -17.95 -18.29 -25.19
CA ALA A 118 -17.78 -16.85 -25.14
C ALA A 118 -18.43 -16.17 -26.35
N GLU A 119 -18.20 -16.69 -27.56
CA GLU A 119 -18.79 -16.14 -28.79
C GLU A 119 -20.32 -16.22 -28.78
N GLN A 120 -20.89 -17.38 -28.41
CA GLN A 120 -22.35 -17.54 -28.29
C GLN A 120 -22.95 -16.60 -27.24
N LYS A 121 -22.29 -16.44 -26.09
CA LYS A 121 -22.73 -15.54 -25.03
C LYS A 121 -22.66 -14.09 -25.47
N LYS A 122 -21.61 -13.71 -26.20
CA LYS A 122 -21.45 -12.36 -26.75
C LYS A 122 -22.56 -12.02 -27.74
N GLU A 123 -22.84 -12.89 -28.70
CA GLU A 123 -23.94 -12.70 -29.66
C GLU A 123 -25.30 -12.54 -28.95
N LYS A 124 -25.54 -13.36 -27.91
CA LYS A 124 -26.75 -13.24 -27.08
C LYS A 124 -26.84 -11.88 -26.38
N LEU A 125 -25.76 -11.44 -25.72
CA LEU A 125 -25.71 -10.14 -25.04
C LEU A 125 -25.90 -8.97 -26.03
N GLU A 126 -25.35 -9.08 -27.26
CA GLU A 126 -25.54 -8.07 -28.31
C GLU A 126 -27.00 -7.96 -28.74
N ASN A 127 -27.65 -9.11 -28.96
CA ASN A 127 -29.07 -9.16 -29.32
C ASN A 127 -29.97 -8.59 -28.21
N GLU A 128 -29.72 -8.95 -26.95
CA GLU A 128 -30.45 -8.43 -25.79
C GLU A 128 -30.26 -6.91 -25.64
N LEU A 129 -29.02 -6.42 -25.71
CA LEU A 129 -28.73 -4.99 -25.58
C LEU A 129 -29.37 -4.17 -26.72
N ASN A 130 -29.37 -4.70 -27.95
CA ASN A 130 -30.04 -4.06 -29.08
C ASN A 130 -31.57 -3.99 -28.87
N ALA A 131 -32.19 -5.07 -28.37
CA ALA A 131 -33.60 -5.07 -28.01
C ALA A 131 -33.92 -4.03 -26.91
N TYR A 132 -33.09 -3.94 -25.86
CA TYR A 132 -33.26 -2.95 -24.80
C TYR A 132 -33.12 -1.51 -25.31
N ARG A 133 -32.21 -1.25 -26.25
CA ARG A 133 -32.05 0.06 -26.89
C ARG A 133 -33.26 0.42 -27.75
N THR A 134 -33.77 -0.51 -28.55
CA THR A 134 -34.99 -0.29 -29.35
C THR A 134 -36.19 0.01 -28.47
N ASN A 135 -36.31 -0.66 -27.32
CA ASN A 135 -37.38 -0.44 -26.36
C ASN A 135 -37.18 0.79 -25.45
N LEU A 136 -36.01 1.45 -25.53
CA LEU A 136 -35.66 2.66 -24.77
C LEU A 136 -35.78 2.52 -23.24
N ILE A 137 -35.61 1.31 -22.70
CA ILE A 137 -35.70 1.04 -21.26
C ILE A 137 -34.32 1.28 -20.63
N LYS A 138 -34.14 2.45 -20.00
CA LYS A 138 -32.83 2.86 -19.42
C LYS A 138 -32.21 1.83 -18.50
N GLU A 139 -33.00 1.23 -17.60
CA GLU A 139 -32.48 0.25 -16.64
C GLU A 139 -31.99 -1.03 -17.32
N SER A 140 -32.73 -1.54 -18.31
CA SER A 140 -32.31 -2.71 -19.10
C SER A 140 -31.06 -2.41 -19.93
N ILE A 141 -30.94 -1.21 -20.50
CA ILE A 141 -29.72 -0.79 -21.23
C ILE A 141 -28.53 -0.71 -20.25
N ARG A 142 -28.73 -0.16 -19.05
CA ARG A 142 -27.70 -0.07 -18.01
C ARG A 142 -27.22 -1.47 -17.60
N MET A 143 -28.14 -2.38 -17.32
CA MET A 143 -27.83 -3.76 -16.97
C MET A 143 -27.12 -4.49 -18.11
N GLY A 144 -27.58 -4.34 -19.35
CA GLY A 144 -26.91 -4.97 -20.50
C GLY A 144 -25.46 -4.49 -20.68
N TYR A 145 -25.17 -3.19 -20.49
CA TYR A 145 -23.78 -2.71 -20.48
C TYR A 145 -22.96 -3.22 -19.29
N ASN A 146 -23.60 -3.45 -18.13
CA ASN A 146 -22.93 -4.08 -16.99
C ASN A 146 -22.56 -5.53 -17.30
N ASP A 147 -23.48 -6.29 -17.90
CA ASP A 147 -23.26 -7.69 -18.28
C ASP A 147 -22.14 -7.82 -19.33
N PHE A 148 -22.02 -6.85 -20.25
CA PHE A 148 -20.86 -6.74 -21.14
C PHE A 148 -19.57 -6.45 -20.38
N GLY A 149 -19.61 -5.56 -19.38
CA GLY A 149 -18.47 -5.29 -18.50
C GLY A 149 -17.99 -6.55 -17.80
N ASP A 150 -18.91 -7.30 -17.20
CA ASP A 150 -18.64 -8.56 -16.49
C ASP A 150 -18.09 -9.62 -17.46
N PHE A 151 -18.68 -9.72 -18.65
CA PHE A 151 -18.21 -10.60 -19.72
C PHE A 151 -16.76 -10.30 -20.12
N TYR A 152 -16.45 -9.05 -20.47
CA TYR A 152 -15.11 -8.67 -20.88
C TYR A 152 -14.09 -8.83 -19.74
N TYR A 153 -14.48 -8.54 -18.50
CA TYR A 153 -13.64 -8.73 -17.32
C TYR A 153 -13.28 -10.21 -17.12
N ALA A 154 -14.26 -11.11 -17.19
CA ALA A 154 -14.05 -12.56 -17.06
C ALA A 154 -13.10 -13.14 -18.13
N HIS A 155 -13.10 -12.57 -19.33
CA HIS A 155 -12.25 -12.99 -20.45
C HIS A 155 -10.92 -12.22 -20.51
N GLY A 156 -10.62 -11.37 -19.53
CA GLY A 156 -9.36 -10.62 -19.46
C GLY A 156 -9.25 -9.38 -20.35
N GLN A 157 -10.34 -8.99 -21.02
CA GLN A 157 -10.41 -7.80 -21.88
C GLN A 157 -10.69 -6.55 -21.05
N LEU A 158 -9.75 -6.19 -20.17
CA LEU A 158 -9.94 -5.13 -19.16
C LEU A 158 -10.28 -3.76 -19.77
N GLY A 159 -9.69 -3.41 -20.92
CA GLY A 159 -9.97 -2.14 -21.59
C GLY A 159 -11.42 -2.02 -22.06
N ASP A 160 -11.99 -3.10 -22.59
CA ASP A 160 -13.38 -3.11 -23.07
C ASP A 160 -14.39 -3.28 -21.92
N ALA A 161 -13.99 -3.99 -20.85
CA ALA A 161 -14.74 -4.02 -19.60
C ALA A 161 -14.90 -2.60 -19.03
N PHE A 162 -13.80 -1.85 -18.91
CA PHE A 162 -13.82 -0.47 -18.42
C PHE A 162 -14.74 0.42 -19.27
N LYS A 163 -14.62 0.37 -20.60
CA LYS A 163 -15.49 1.13 -21.51
C LYS A 163 -16.97 0.79 -21.29
N SER A 164 -17.30 -0.49 -21.13
CA SER A 164 -18.67 -0.97 -20.93
C SER A 164 -19.26 -0.46 -19.62
N TYR A 165 -18.51 -0.57 -18.51
CA TYR A 165 -18.93 -0.01 -17.22
C TYR A 165 -19.13 1.50 -17.29
N VAL A 166 -18.18 2.25 -17.85
CA VAL A 166 -18.29 3.72 -17.95
C VAL A 166 -19.46 4.14 -18.83
N ARG A 167 -19.82 3.34 -19.84
CA ARG A 167 -20.97 3.60 -20.71
C ARG A 167 -22.30 3.54 -19.96
N THR A 168 -22.38 2.81 -18.84
CA THR A 168 -23.58 2.79 -17.98
C THR A 168 -23.93 4.17 -17.39
N ARG A 169 -22.96 5.10 -17.34
CA ARG A 169 -23.13 6.47 -16.83
C ARG A 169 -24.33 7.17 -17.42
N ASP A 170 -24.52 7.06 -18.73
CA ASP A 170 -25.57 7.80 -19.46
C ASP A 170 -26.99 7.27 -19.13
N TYR A 171 -27.06 6.13 -18.44
CA TYR A 171 -28.29 5.44 -18.04
C TYR A 171 -28.46 5.35 -16.51
N CYS A 172 -27.56 5.97 -15.74
CA CYS A 172 -27.69 6.05 -14.28
C CYS A 172 -28.81 7.05 -13.90
N THR A 173 -29.74 6.61 -13.07
CA THR A 173 -30.88 7.42 -12.58
C THR A 173 -30.86 7.60 -11.06
N THR A 174 -30.11 6.78 -10.33
CA THR A 174 -30.00 6.83 -8.87
C THR A 174 -28.53 6.93 -8.45
N SER A 175 -28.28 7.43 -7.24
CA SER A 175 -26.94 7.44 -6.63
C SER A 175 -26.34 6.04 -6.52
N LYS A 176 -27.17 5.01 -6.27
CA LYS A 176 -26.73 3.61 -6.25
C LYS A 176 -26.18 3.15 -7.59
N HIS A 177 -26.79 3.56 -8.72
CA HIS A 177 -26.28 3.24 -10.05
C HIS A 177 -24.90 3.89 -10.29
N ILE A 178 -24.73 5.14 -9.85
CA ILE A 178 -23.45 5.87 -9.96
C ILE A 178 -22.37 5.17 -9.14
N ILE A 179 -22.68 4.80 -7.89
CA ILE A 179 -21.76 4.10 -6.99
C ILE A 179 -21.34 2.76 -7.59
N HIS A 180 -22.30 1.94 -8.05
CA HIS A 180 -22.02 0.64 -8.66
C HIS A 180 -21.07 0.78 -9.87
N MET A 181 -21.37 1.70 -10.79
CA MET A 181 -20.51 2.01 -11.92
C MET A 181 -19.10 2.43 -11.47
N CYS A 182 -18.99 3.31 -10.47
CA CYS A 182 -17.68 3.75 -9.98
C CYS A 182 -16.89 2.59 -9.35
N MET A 183 -17.55 1.70 -8.61
CA MET A 183 -16.91 0.52 -8.02
C MET A 183 -16.38 -0.43 -9.10
N SER A 184 -17.17 -0.75 -10.13
CA SER A 184 -16.71 -1.57 -11.26
C SER A 184 -15.56 -0.89 -12.02
N ALA A 185 -15.64 0.43 -12.25
CA ALA A 185 -14.57 1.18 -12.90
C ALA A 185 -13.28 1.20 -12.06
N ILE A 186 -13.39 1.32 -10.74
CA ILE A 186 -12.25 1.25 -9.80
C ILE A 186 -11.59 -0.11 -9.87
N LEU A 187 -12.36 -1.20 -9.74
CA LEU A 187 -11.84 -2.57 -9.80
C LEU A 187 -11.02 -2.81 -11.07
N VAL A 188 -11.60 -2.50 -12.24
CA VAL A 188 -10.89 -2.67 -13.52
C VAL A 188 -9.68 -1.74 -13.64
N SER A 189 -9.76 -0.51 -13.12
CA SER A 189 -8.63 0.43 -13.17
C SER A 189 -7.45 -0.03 -12.32
N ILE A 190 -7.70 -0.65 -11.16
CA ILE A 190 -6.65 -1.26 -10.31
C ILE A 190 -5.97 -2.40 -11.07
N GLU A 191 -6.76 -3.31 -11.66
CA GLU A 191 -6.25 -4.44 -12.45
C GLU A 191 -5.48 -4.01 -13.71
N MET A 192 -5.77 -2.83 -14.27
CA MET A 192 -5.01 -2.23 -15.37
C MET A 192 -3.79 -1.42 -14.91
N GLY A 193 -3.57 -1.24 -13.60
CA GLY A 193 -2.53 -0.36 -13.05
C GLY A 193 -2.77 1.14 -13.29
N GLN A 194 -4.00 1.55 -13.61
CA GLN A 194 -4.35 2.93 -13.96
C GLN A 194 -4.90 3.71 -12.74
N PHE A 195 -4.05 3.93 -11.74
CA PHE A 195 -4.41 4.61 -10.49
C PHE A 195 -4.93 6.07 -10.60
N PRO A 196 -4.59 6.86 -11.65
CA PRO A 196 -5.26 8.14 -11.88
C PRO A 196 -6.78 8.02 -12.11
N HIS A 197 -7.23 6.95 -12.77
CA HIS A 197 -8.67 6.66 -12.91
C HIS A 197 -9.27 6.30 -11.55
N VAL A 198 -8.60 5.47 -10.75
CA VAL A 198 -9.04 5.10 -9.39
C VAL A 198 -9.31 6.36 -8.56
N THR A 199 -8.37 7.30 -8.53
CA THR A 199 -8.52 8.57 -7.80
C THR A 199 -9.76 9.36 -8.25
N SER A 200 -9.99 9.40 -9.57
CA SER A 200 -11.11 10.14 -10.16
C SER A 200 -12.47 9.51 -9.83
N TYR A 201 -12.57 8.17 -9.94
CA TYR A 201 -13.82 7.46 -9.64
C TYR A 201 -14.12 7.34 -8.15
N VAL A 202 -13.08 7.24 -7.30
CA VAL A 202 -13.25 7.36 -5.84
C VAL A 202 -13.83 8.73 -5.49
N SER A 203 -13.23 9.82 -5.99
CA SER A 203 -13.72 11.18 -5.74
C SER A 203 -15.15 11.38 -6.23
N LYS A 204 -15.52 10.74 -7.34
CA LYS A 204 -16.89 10.78 -7.89
C LYS A 204 -17.87 9.99 -7.03
N ALA A 205 -17.50 8.80 -6.56
CA ALA A 205 -18.35 7.99 -5.69
C ALA A 205 -18.58 8.66 -4.32
N GLU A 206 -17.53 9.29 -3.77
CA GLU A 206 -17.61 10.04 -2.51
C GLU A 206 -18.51 11.28 -2.58
N GLN A 207 -18.84 11.80 -3.77
CA GLN A 207 -19.82 12.88 -3.91
C GLN A 207 -21.27 12.40 -3.72
N ALA A 208 -21.53 11.09 -3.81
CA ALA A 208 -22.86 10.49 -3.69
C ALA A 208 -23.15 9.98 -2.26
N LEU A 209 -22.83 10.77 -1.23
CA LEU A 209 -22.81 10.40 0.20
C LEU A 209 -24.12 9.76 0.72
N GLU A 210 -25.27 10.23 0.27
CA GLU A 210 -26.59 9.78 0.78
C GLU A 210 -26.89 8.29 0.51
N ALA A 211 -26.13 7.63 -0.36
CA ALA A 211 -26.35 6.25 -0.76
C ALA A 211 -25.20 5.29 -0.39
N LEU A 212 -24.19 5.75 0.37
CA LEU A 212 -23.04 4.94 0.74
C LEU A 212 -23.30 4.15 2.02
N ASP A 213 -23.30 2.83 1.92
CA ASP A 213 -23.26 1.93 3.07
C ASP A 213 -21.83 1.85 3.65
N PRO A 214 -21.67 1.43 4.92
CA PRO A 214 -20.36 1.36 5.58
C PRO A 214 -19.32 0.50 4.84
N VAL A 215 -19.75 -0.60 4.20
CA VAL A 215 -18.83 -1.48 3.45
C VAL A 215 -18.30 -0.75 2.22
N THR A 216 -19.17 -0.08 1.47
CA THR A 216 -18.76 0.73 0.31
C THR A 216 -17.81 1.86 0.72
N ILE A 217 -18.06 2.52 1.86
CA ILE A 217 -17.14 3.54 2.40
C ILE A 217 -15.76 2.92 2.64
N ALA A 218 -15.69 1.77 3.33
CA ALA A 218 -14.44 1.09 3.59
C ALA A 218 -13.69 0.71 2.29
N LYS A 219 -14.40 0.18 1.28
CA LYS A 219 -13.82 -0.13 -0.04
C LYS A 219 -13.24 1.11 -0.73
N LEU A 220 -13.97 2.22 -0.72
CA LEU A 220 -13.51 3.49 -1.32
C LEU A 220 -12.28 4.04 -0.59
N ARG A 221 -12.22 3.97 0.74
CA ARG A 221 -11.04 4.38 1.53
C ARG A 221 -9.82 3.52 1.20
N CYS A 222 -9.98 2.21 1.09
CA CYS A 222 -8.92 1.30 0.65
C CYS A 222 -8.42 1.62 -0.77
N ALA A 223 -9.33 1.79 -1.73
CA ALA A 223 -8.98 2.14 -3.10
C ALA A 223 -8.24 3.50 -3.18
N ALA A 224 -8.67 4.47 -2.38
CA ALA A 224 -7.99 5.76 -2.24
C ALA A 224 -6.59 5.61 -1.63
N GLY A 225 -6.44 4.77 -0.61
CA GLY A 225 -5.16 4.46 0.01
C GLY A 225 -4.19 3.86 -0.99
N LEU A 226 -4.66 2.87 -1.75
CA LEU A 226 -3.87 2.20 -2.78
C LEU A 226 -3.43 3.15 -3.90
N ALA A 227 -4.35 3.98 -4.41
CA ALA A 227 -3.99 4.97 -5.43
C ALA A 227 -2.96 6.00 -4.93
N ASN A 228 -3.00 6.37 -3.65
CA ASN A 228 -1.99 7.26 -3.07
C ASN A 228 -0.65 6.56 -2.82
N LEU A 229 -0.65 5.27 -2.47
CA LEU A 229 0.55 4.46 -2.31
C LEU A 229 1.34 4.41 -3.62
N GLU A 230 0.66 4.07 -4.71
CA GLU A 230 1.21 3.99 -6.07
C GLU A 230 1.71 5.35 -6.57
N ALA A 231 1.03 6.43 -6.18
CA ALA A 231 1.49 7.79 -6.42
C ALA A 231 2.66 8.24 -5.52
N LYS A 232 3.21 7.35 -4.69
CA LYS A 232 4.28 7.60 -3.69
C LYS A 232 3.91 8.68 -2.66
N LYS A 233 2.62 8.93 -2.45
CA LYS A 233 2.07 9.88 -1.48
C LYS A 233 1.79 9.18 -0.15
N TYR A 234 2.83 8.62 0.45
CA TYR A 234 2.72 7.72 1.62
C TYR A 234 1.93 8.33 2.80
N LYS A 235 2.11 9.61 3.09
CA LYS A 235 1.37 10.28 4.18
C LYS A 235 -0.14 10.33 3.95
N LEU A 236 -0.57 10.51 2.69
CA LEU A 236 -1.99 10.49 2.31
C LEU A 236 -2.52 9.06 2.25
N ALA A 237 -1.72 8.13 1.74
CA ALA A 237 -2.04 6.70 1.73
C ALA A 237 -2.31 6.19 3.14
N ALA A 238 -1.41 6.47 4.09
CA ALA A 238 -1.58 6.13 5.51
C ALA A 238 -2.90 6.65 6.06
N ARG A 239 -3.22 7.94 5.87
CA ARG A 239 -4.48 8.52 6.35
C ARG A 239 -5.70 7.77 5.79
N LYS A 240 -5.68 7.41 4.50
CA LYS A 240 -6.79 6.68 3.87
C LYS A 240 -6.92 5.25 4.37
N PHE A 241 -5.84 4.52 4.58
CA PHE A 241 -5.89 3.18 5.19
C PHE A 241 -6.35 3.21 6.65
N LEU A 242 -5.92 4.21 7.42
CA LEU A 242 -6.31 4.38 8.82
C LEU A 242 -7.77 4.83 9.00
N GLU A 243 -8.36 5.45 7.97
CA GLU A 243 -9.78 5.83 7.90
C GLU A 243 -10.68 4.66 7.48
N THR A 244 -10.12 3.52 7.07
CA THR A 244 -10.89 2.33 6.70
C THR A 244 -11.53 1.70 7.94
N GLY A 245 -12.85 1.45 7.88
CA GLY A 245 -13.59 0.80 8.95
C GLY A 245 -13.49 -0.74 8.90
N PRO A 246 -13.72 -1.43 10.04
CA PRO A 246 -13.64 -2.89 10.14
C PRO A 246 -14.67 -3.62 9.28
N GLU A 247 -15.70 -2.92 8.78
CA GLU A 247 -16.72 -3.45 7.87
C GLU A 247 -16.16 -3.94 6.54
N LEU A 248 -14.91 -3.58 6.22
CA LEU A 248 -14.19 -4.13 5.07
C LEU A 248 -14.21 -5.67 5.10
N GLY A 249 -13.86 -6.28 6.24
CA GLY A 249 -13.81 -7.74 6.42
C GLY A 249 -13.26 -8.47 5.18
N SER A 250 -13.95 -9.53 4.76
CA SER A 250 -13.66 -10.24 3.50
C SER A 250 -14.42 -9.68 2.29
N ASN A 251 -15.07 -8.52 2.40
CA ASN A 251 -15.97 -7.98 1.37
C ASN A 251 -15.22 -7.41 0.16
N TYR A 252 -13.88 -7.31 0.20
CA TYR A 252 -13.07 -6.69 -0.85
C TYR A 252 -11.82 -7.49 -1.24
N ASN A 253 -11.83 -8.80 -1.00
CA ASN A 253 -10.73 -9.72 -1.31
C ASN A 253 -10.41 -9.82 -2.81
N GLU A 254 -11.29 -9.29 -3.68
CA GLU A 254 -11.05 -9.09 -5.10
C GLU A 254 -10.08 -7.93 -5.41
N VAL A 255 -9.67 -7.14 -4.41
CA VAL A 255 -8.71 -6.04 -4.52
C VAL A 255 -7.65 -6.09 -3.42
N ILE A 256 -8.06 -6.14 -2.16
CA ILE A 256 -7.15 -5.98 -1.00
C ILE A 256 -7.68 -6.70 0.23
N ALA A 257 -6.79 -7.35 0.97
CA ALA A 257 -7.13 -8.03 2.22
C ALA A 257 -7.01 -7.08 3.43
N PRO A 258 -7.73 -7.31 4.54
CA PRO A 258 -7.54 -6.55 5.78
C PRO A 258 -6.10 -6.51 6.31
N GLN A 259 -5.34 -7.59 6.11
CA GLN A 259 -3.93 -7.71 6.48
C GLN A 259 -3.06 -6.71 5.70
N ASP A 260 -3.39 -6.48 4.42
CA ASP A 260 -2.69 -5.49 3.59
C ASP A 260 -2.98 -4.08 4.09
N VAL A 261 -4.23 -3.79 4.49
CA VAL A 261 -4.59 -2.49 5.06
C VAL A 261 -3.78 -2.19 6.32
N ALA A 262 -3.61 -3.19 7.19
CA ALA A 262 -2.75 -3.10 8.37
C ALA A 262 -1.30 -2.81 7.98
N THR A 263 -0.77 -3.58 7.03
CA THR A 263 0.64 -3.53 6.62
C THR A 263 0.97 -2.23 5.87
N TYR A 264 0.20 -1.90 4.83
CA TYR A 264 0.40 -0.70 4.01
C TYR A 264 0.15 0.56 4.82
N GLY A 265 -0.95 0.59 5.59
CA GLY A 265 -1.27 1.70 6.48
C GLY A 265 -0.23 1.90 7.57
N GLY A 266 0.19 0.82 8.22
CA GLY A 266 1.18 0.81 9.30
C GLY A 266 2.55 1.30 8.84
N LEU A 267 3.09 0.75 7.74
CA LEU A 267 4.40 1.15 7.20
C LEU A 267 4.39 2.59 6.67
N CYS A 268 3.34 2.99 5.95
CA CYS A 268 3.22 4.37 5.46
C CYS A 268 3.11 5.38 6.62
N ALA A 269 2.35 5.04 7.67
CA ALA A 269 2.23 5.88 8.87
C ALA A 269 3.57 5.95 9.59
N LEU A 270 4.25 4.82 9.79
CA LEU A 270 5.55 4.75 10.45
C LEU A 270 6.60 5.60 9.72
N ALA A 271 6.63 5.55 8.39
CA ALA A 271 7.55 6.35 7.58
C ALA A 271 7.27 7.86 7.64
N THR A 272 6.00 8.30 7.76
CA THR A 272 5.64 9.71 7.46
C THR A 272 4.97 10.51 8.58
N PHE A 273 4.39 9.87 9.59
CA PHE A 273 3.72 10.56 10.69
C PHE A 273 4.73 10.99 11.75
N ASP A 274 4.55 12.14 12.37
CA ASP A 274 5.34 12.49 13.56
C ASP A 274 4.92 11.66 14.78
N ARG A 275 5.61 11.85 15.92
CA ARG A 275 5.35 11.10 17.15
C ARG A 275 3.93 11.33 17.69
N ALA A 276 3.37 12.52 17.54
CA ALA A 276 2.01 12.85 18.01
C ALA A 276 0.93 12.27 17.08
N GLU A 277 1.16 12.35 15.76
CA GLU A 277 0.31 11.71 14.76
C GLU A 277 0.31 10.18 14.91
N LEU A 278 1.46 9.54 15.16
CA LEU A 278 1.53 8.10 15.41
C LEU A 278 0.72 7.68 16.64
N LYS A 279 0.84 8.41 17.75
CA LYS A 279 0.07 8.12 18.97
C LYS A 279 -1.43 8.25 18.73
N SER A 280 -1.85 9.41 18.25
CA SER A 280 -3.27 9.74 18.12
C SER A 280 -3.99 8.99 17.00
N LYS A 281 -3.34 8.76 15.85
CA LYS A 281 -3.99 8.20 14.65
C LYS A 281 -3.78 6.71 14.45
N VAL A 282 -2.73 6.13 15.04
CA VAL A 282 -2.39 4.71 14.88
C VAL A 282 -2.61 3.96 16.19
N ILE A 283 -1.89 4.33 17.26
CA ILE A 283 -1.88 3.58 18.52
C ILE A 283 -3.23 3.70 19.25
N ASP A 284 -3.79 4.91 19.31
CA ASP A 284 -5.06 5.19 20.00
C ASP A 284 -6.29 5.00 19.11
N ASN A 285 -6.09 4.66 17.83
CA ASN A 285 -7.18 4.48 16.89
C ASN A 285 -7.77 3.07 17.02
N SER A 286 -8.93 2.99 17.67
CA SER A 286 -9.66 1.74 17.89
C SER A 286 -10.04 1.02 16.60
N ASN A 287 -10.36 1.75 15.54
CA ASN A 287 -10.71 1.14 14.25
C ASN A 287 -9.49 0.46 13.62
N PHE A 288 -8.36 1.17 13.58
CA PHE A 288 -7.14 0.64 12.97
C PHE A 288 -6.49 -0.47 13.82
N ARG A 289 -6.70 -0.46 15.14
CA ARG A 289 -6.25 -1.53 16.04
C ARG A 289 -6.79 -2.91 15.63
N ASN A 290 -8.05 -3.00 15.19
CA ASN A 290 -8.63 -4.26 14.72
C ASN A 290 -7.85 -4.85 13.54
N PHE A 291 -7.33 -4.00 12.64
CA PHE A 291 -6.48 -4.44 11.53
C PHE A 291 -5.09 -4.86 12.02
N LEU A 292 -4.49 -4.11 12.94
CA LEU A 292 -3.18 -4.43 13.52
C LEU A 292 -3.18 -5.74 14.32
N GLU A 293 -4.32 -6.15 14.88
CA GLU A 293 -4.45 -7.45 15.55
C GLU A 293 -4.35 -8.63 14.59
N LEU A 294 -4.61 -8.42 13.29
CA LEU A 294 -4.42 -9.44 12.24
C LEU A 294 -2.94 -9.61 11.83
N VAL A 295 -2.09 -8.59 12.08
CA VAL A 295 -0.66 -8.60 11.75
C VAL A 295 0.16 -8.09 12.94
N PRO A 296 0.37 -8.95 13.97
CA PRO A 296 1.06 -8.57 15.19
C PRO A 296 2.47 -8.02 14.97
N GLU A 297 3.19 -8.49 13.95
CA GLU A 297 4.55 -8.02 13.64
C GLU A 297 4.58 -6.52 13.33
N ILE A 298 3.59 -6.03 12.57
CA ILE A 298 3.46 -4.60 12.24
C ILE A 298 3.06 -3.80 13.48
N ARG A 299 2.22 -4.37 14.35
CA ARG A 299 1.82 -3.73 15.61
C ARG A 299 3.02 -3.55 16.55
N GLU A 300 3.80 -4.61 16.77
CA GLU A 300 5.00 -4.55 17.62
C GLU A 300 6.06 -3.62 17.02
N LEU A 301 6.27 -3.66 15.70
CA LEU A 301 7.13 -2.71 14.99
C LEU A 301 6.79 -1.24 15.32
N ILE A 302 5.51 -0.88 15.26
CA ILE A 302 5.05 0.50 15.53
C ILE A 302 5.23 0.85 17.02
N ASN A 303 4.91 -0.07 17.92
CA ASN A 303 5.06 0.13 19.37
C ASN A 303 6.53 0.30 19.79
N ASP A 304 7.43 -0.51 19.22
CA ASP A 304 8.86 -0.42 19.48
C ASP A 304 9.45 0.88 18.95
N PHE A 305 9.05 1.31 17.75
CA PHE A 305 9.46 2.62 17.22
C PHE A 305 8.99 3.77 18.14
N TYR A 306 7.75 3.71 18.62
CA TYR A 306 7.20 4.74 19.51
C TYR A 306 7.91 4.74 20.87
N SER A 307 8.23 3.57 21.39
CA SER A 307 8.94 3.38 22.67
C SER A 307 10.45 3.58 22.57
N SER A 308 10.96 3.93 21.39
CA SER A 308 12.40 4.13 21.10
C SER A 308 13.26 2.85 21.23
N HIS A 309 12.65 1.66 21.14
CA HIS A 309 13.35 0.37 21.08
C HIS A 309 13.79 0.04 19.65
N TYR A 310 14.66 0.87 19.07
CA TYR A 310 14.99 0.81 17.65
C TYR A 310 15.66 -0.50 17.20
N ALA A 311 16.42 -1.17 18.08
CA ALA A 311 17.04 -2.46 17.75
C ALA A 311 16.00 -3.53 17.40
N SER A 312 14.98 -3.68 18.24
CA SER A 312 13.86 -4.62 18.04
C SER A 312 12.99 -4.20 16.86
N CYS A 313 12.68 -2.90 16.75
CA CYS A 313 11.97 -2.34 15.60
C CYS A 313 12.65 -2.68 14.25
N LEU A 314 13.97 -2.50 14.15
CA LEU A 314 14.71 -2.79 12.92
C LEU A 314 14.82 -4.29 12.64
N GLU A 315 14.80 -5.12 13.68
CA GLU A 315 14.76 -6.58 13.54
C GLU A 315 13.43 -7.04 12.93
N TYR A 316 12.29 -6.56 13.45
CA TYR A 316 10.97 -6.80 12.83
C TYR A 316 10.94 -6.33 11.37
N LEU A 317 11.45 -5.13 11.10
CA LEU A 317 11.50 -4.57 9.76
C LEU A 317 12.35 -5.44 8.82
N GLY A 318 13.50 -5.91 9.29
CA GLY A 318 14.38 -6.83 8.54
C GLY A 318 13.69 -8.16 8.21
N ASN A 319 13.04 -8.77 9.20
CA ASN A 319 12.36 -10.07 9.04
C ASN A 319 11.17 -9.99 8.07
N LEU A 320 10.47 -8.85 8.01
CA LEU A 320 9.36 -8.66 7.08
C LEU A 320 9.81 -8.40 5.64
N LYS A 321 11.04 -7.92 5.42
CA LYS A 321 11.50 -7.39 4.12
C LYS A 321 11.32 -8.40 2.97
N ALA A 322 11.74 -9.64 3.19
CA ALA A 322 11.68 -10.68 2.17
C ALA A 322 10.25 -10.94 1.69
N ASN A 323 9.29 -10.96 2.61
CA ASN A 323 7.87 -11.20 2.30
C ASN A 323 7.23 -9.97 1.64
N LEU A 324 7.55 -8.75 2.10
CA LEU A 324 7.03 -7.52 1.51
C LEU A 324 7.52 -7.29 0.07
N LEU A 325 8.70 -7.80 -0.28
CA LEU A 325 9.21 -7.79 -1.66
C LEU A 325 8.44 -8.73 -2.60
N LEU A 326 7.60 -9.62 -2.06
CA LEU A 326 6.72 -10.51 -2.84
C LEU A 326 5.29 -9.97 -2.97
N ASP A 327 5.00 -8.80 -2.39
CA ASP A 327 3.70 -8.14 -2.50
C ASP A 327 3.61 -7.30 -3.78
N ILE A 328 2.51 -7.46 -4.52
CA ILE A 328 2.30 -6.83 -5.83
C ILE A 328 2.31 -5.29 -5.77
N HIS A 329 1.76 -4.69 -4.72
CA HIS A 329 1.65 -3.23 -4.61
C HIS A 329 2.82 -2.65 -3.85
N LEU A 330 3.33 -3.34 -2.83
CA LEU A 330 4.35 -2.80 -1.95
C LEU A 330 5.78 -2.96 -2.51
N HIS A 331 6.03 -3.91 -3.41
CA HIS A 331 7.36 -4.23 -3.96
C HIS A 331 8.19 -3.00 -4.33
N ASP A 332 7.62 -2.09 -5.13
CA ASP A 332 8.32 -0.89 -5.62
C ASP A 332 8.50 0.21 -4.55
N HIS A 333 7.89 0.04 -3.37
CA HIS A 333 7.91 0.99 -2.27
C HIS A 333 8.75 0.52 -1.09
N VAL A 334 9.06 -0.79 -0.97
CA VAL A 334 9.74 -1.38 0.20
C VAL A 334 11.02 -0.61 0.54
N GLU A 335 11.95 -0.47 -0.39
CA GLU A 335 13.23 0.21 -0.13
C GLU A 335 13.02 1.66 0.34
N THR A 336 12.14 2.41 -0.35
CA THR A 336 11.88 3.81 0.00
C THR A 336 11.25 3.95 1.38
N LEU A 337 10.29 3.10 1.73
CA LEU A 337 9.65 3.13 3.05
C LEU A 337 10.64 2.74 4.15
N TYR A 338 11.48 1.74 3.90
CA TYR A 338 12.48 1.27 4.85
C TYR A 338 13.54 2.34 5.13
N ASP A 339 14.04 3.00 4.09
CA ASP A 339 14.99 4.11 4.22
C ASP A 339 14.37 5.27 5.01
N GLN A 340 13.11 5.64 4.72
CA GLN A 340 12.40 6.69 5.46
C GLN A 340 12.21 6.35 6.93
N ILE A 341 11.83 5.11 7.25
CA ILE A 341 11.67 4.65 8.64
C ILE A 341 13.01 4.68 9.36
N ARG A 342 14.08 4.20 8.71
CA ARG A 342 15.43 4.17 9.28
C ARG A 342 15.98 5.57 9.54
N HIS A 343 15.88 6.47 8.55
CA HIS A 343 16.28 7.88 8.70
C HIS A 343 15.53 8.57 9.82
N LYS A 344 14.20 8.37 9.89
CA LYS A 344 13.37 8.92 10.95
C LYS A 344 13.75 8.41 12.34
N ALA A 345 14.08 7.13 12.47
CA ALA A 345 14.60 6.57 13.72
C ALA A 345 15.94 7.22 14.12
N LEU A 346 16.87 7.41 13.19
CA LEU A 346 18.16 8.08 13.45
C LEU A 346 17.98 9.52 13.95
N ILE A 347 17.07 10.28 13.33
CA ILE A 347 16.75 11.65 13.75
C ILE A 347 16.14 11.64 15.16
N GLN A 348 15.17 10.76 15.41
CA GLN A 348 14.50 10.68 16.70
C GLN A 348 15.44 10.21 17.83
N TYR A 349 16.39 9.32 17.51
CA TYR A 349 17.41 8.86 18.46
C TYR A 349 18.36 9.99 18.89
N THR A 350 18.75 10.87 17.97
CA THR A 350 19.70 11.96 18.27
C THR A 350 19.07 13.17 18.94
N HIS A 351 17.76 13.40 18.73
CA HIS A 351 17.05 14.60 19.19
C HIS A 351 17.17 14.94 20.70
N PRO A 352 17.08 13.98 21.64
CA PRO A 352 17.13 14.31 23.07
C PRO A 352 18.55 14.49 23.63
N PHE A 353 19.61 14.26 22.83
CA PHE A 353 20.99 14.23 23.33
C PHE A 353 21.84 15.37 22.76
N VAL A 354 22.69 15.96 23.62
CA VAL A 354 23.70 16.96 23.21
C VAL A 354 24.94 16.27 22.60
N SER A 355 25.26 15.07 23.07
CA SER A 355 26.31 14.23 22.50
C SER A 355 25.89 12.77 22.51
N VAL A 356 26.30 12.01 21.50
CA VAL A 356 25.96 10.59 21.31
C VAL A 356 27.22 9.80 20.98
N ASP A 357 27.46 8.69 21.67
CA ASP A 357 28.52 7.72 21.35
C ASP A 357 28.10 6.91 20.10
N LEU A 358 28.91 6.96 19.04
CA LEU A 358 28.61 6.30 17.78
C LEU A 358 28.69 4.77 17.87
N ASN A 359 29.47 4.20 18.80
CA ASN A 359 29.51 2.75 19.00
C ASN A 359 28.20 2.25 19.61
N MET A 360 27.68 2.95 20.63
CA MET A 360 26.38 2.62 21.22
C MET A 360 25.26 2.76 20.20
N MET A 361 25.27 3.85 19.43
CA MET A 361 24.29 4.08 18.38
C MET A 361 24.38 3.01 17.27
N ALA A 362 25.59 2.63 16.83
CA ALA A 362 25.77 1.61 15.81
C ALA A 362 25.22 0.25 16.27
N ASN A 363 25.43 -0.11 17.53
CA ASN A 363 24.86 -1.32 18.14
C ASN A 363 23.33 -1.28 18.18
N ALA A 364 22.74 -0.13 18.53
CA ALA A 364 21.28 0.06 18.55
C ALA A 364 20.66 -0.04 17.16
N PHE A 365 21.36 0.42 16.12
CA PHE A 365 20.90 0.43 14.72
C PHE A 365 21.37 -0.79 13.90
N LYS A 366 21.99 -1.78 14.58
CA LYS A 366 22.49 -3.03 14.00
C LYS A 366 23.36 -2.79 12.75
N THR A 367 24.24 -1.79 12.82
CA THR A 367 25.14 -1.41 11.73
C THR A 367 26.57 -1.26 12.24
N THR A 368 27.51 -1.04 11.33
CA THR A 368 28.89 -0.69 11.68
C THR A 368 29.00 0.81 11.93
N VAL A 369 29.98 1.22 12.73
CA VAL A 369 30.24 2.66 12.97
C VAL A 369 30.51 3.40 11.66
N SER A 370 31.26 2.80 10.73
CA SER A 370 31.53 3.41 9.43
C SER A 370 30.28 3.53 8.56
N GLY A 371 29.37 2.54 8.61
CA GLY A 371 28.06 2.64 7.95
C GLY A 371 27.22 3.75 8.55
N LEU A 372 27.14 3.80 9.88
CA LEU A 372 26.41 4.83 10.61
C LEU A 372 26.95 6.25 10.32
N GLU A 373 28.26 6.43 10.27
CA GLU A 373 28.88 7.72 9.93
C GLU A 373 28.42 8.23 8.57
N LYS A 374 28.36 7.36 7.55
CA LYS A 374 27.86 7.72 6.20
C LYS A 374 26.38 8.10 6.20
N GLU A 375 25.55 7.34 6.93
CA GLU A 375 24.12 7.63 7.05
C GLU A 375 23.89 8.98 7.76
N LEU A 376 24.61 9.23 8.85
CA LEU A 376 24.54 10.50 9.59
C LEU A 376 25.08 11.67 8.76
N GLU A 377 26.14 11.48 7.98
CA GLU A 377 26.69 12.49 7.07
C GLU A 377 25.64 12.94 6.04
N ALA A 378 24.91 12.00 5.44
CA ALA A 378 23.81 12.31 4.52
C ALA A 378 22.71 13.13 5.23
N LEU A 379 22.26 12.69 6.41
CA LEU A 379 21.22 13.38 7.19
C LEU A 379 21.64 14.78 7.67
N ILE A 380 22.92 14.99 7.98
CA ILE A 380 23.47 16.30 8.35
C ILE A 380 23.56 17.20 7.12
N THR A 381 23.98 16.67 5.97
CA THR A 381 24.07 17.40 4.71
C THR A 381 22.70 17.88 4.24
N ASP A 382 21.68 17.02 4.39
CA ASP A 382 20.28 17.35 4.09
C ASP A 382 19.60 18.24 5.15
N ASN A 383 20.35 18.69 6.17
CA ASN A 383 19.88 19.50 7.30
C ASN A 383 18.73 18.86 8.11
N GLN A 384 18.60 17.53 8.09
CA GLN A 384 17.63 16.82 8.91
C GLN A 384 18.15 16.62 10.34
N ILE A 385 19.48 16.52 10.51
CA ILE A 385 20.15 16.47 11.81
C ILE A 385 21.12 17.65 11.94
N GLN A 386 20.93 18.49 12.95
CA GLN A 386 21.85 19.58 13.26
C GLN A 386 22.96 19.06 14.18
N ALA A 387 23.99 18.42 13.61
CA ALA A 387 25.09 17.86 14.38
C ALA A 387 26.46 17.96 13.67
N ARG A 388 27.52 17.56 14.38
CA ARG A 388 28.90 17.42 13.92
C ARG A 388 29.46 16.08 14.38
N ILE A 389 30.10 15.37 13.46
CA ILE A 389 30.72 14.06 13.72
C ILE A 389 32.18 14.29 14.11
N ASP A 390 32.56 13.88 15.32
CA ASP A 390 33.95 13.69 15.72
C ASP A 390 34.34 12.24 15.41
N SER A 391 34.95 12.03 14.25
CA SER A 391 35.32 10.70 13.77
C SER A 391 36.55 10.12 14.50
N HIS A 392 37.33 10.95 15.20
CA HIS A 392 38.47 10.47 15.98
C HIS A 392 37.99 9.80 17.28
N ASN A 393 37.13 10.50 18.02
CA ASN A 393 36.60 10.00 19.29
C ASN A 393 35.31 9.17 19.12
N LYS A 394 34.78 9.10 17.90
CA LYS A 394 33.51 8.42 17.57
C LYS A 394 32.33 8.96 18.37
N ILE A 395 32.21 10.28 18.42
CA ILE A 395 31.12 11.00 19.10
C ILE A 395 30.41 11.92 18.11
N LEU A 396 29.09 11.93 18.15
CA LEU A 396 28.25 12.91 17.47
C LEU A 396 27.90 14.03 18.44
N TYR A 397 28.20 15.28 18.10
CA TYR A 397 27.83 16.45 18.90
C TYR A 397 26.68 17.21 18.25
N ALA A 398 25.62 17.49 19.00
CA ALA A 398 24.54 18.37 18.57
C ALA A 398 25.08 19.78 18.32
N ARG A 399 24.71 20.37 17.20
CA ARG A 399 25.08 21.73 16.84
C ARG A 399 24.02 22.67 17.40
N HIS A 400 24.34 23.36 18.48
CA HIS A 400 23.55 24.51 18.91
C HIS A 400 23.94 25.72 18.06
N ALA A 401 23.09 26.09 17.11
CA ALA A 401 23.27 27.33 16.39
C ALA A 401 23.03 28.49 17.36
N ASP A 402 23.95 29.45 17.42
CA ASP A 402 23.71 30.69 18.14
C ASP A 402 22.61 31.46 17.41
N GLN A 403 21.39 31.41 17.96
CA GLN A 403 20.21 32.03 17.39
C GLN A 403 20.41 33.53 17.15
N ARG A 404 21.16 34.20 18.02
CA ARG A 404 21.48 35.62 17.89
C ARG A 404 22.33 35.85 16.66
N ASN A 405 23.45 35.14 16.55
CA ASN A 405 24.38 35.29 15.42
C ASN A 405 23.70 34.91 14.08
N ALA A 406 22.93 33.82 14.05
CA ALA A 406 22.18 33.41 12.87
C ALA A 406 21.16 34.49 12.42
N THR A 407 20.46 35.10 13.38
CA THR A 407 19.52 36.20 13.10
C THR A 407 20.24 37.43 12.55
N PHE A 408 21.38 37.80 13.15
CA PHE A 408 22.20 38.93 12.66
C PHE A 408 22.68 38.70 11.23
N GLN A 409 23.20 37.51 10.92
CA GLN A 409 23.66 37.19 9.56
C GLN A 409 22.53 37.26 8.54
N ARG A 410 21.37 36.68 8.86
CA ARG A 410 20.20 36.71 7.98
C ARG A 410 19.71 38.13 7.70
N VAL A 411 19.63 38.98 8.71
CA VAL A 411 19.24 40.40 8.54
C VAL A 411 20.23 41.16 7.66
N LEU A 412 21.54 40.93 7.85
CA LEU A 412 22.57 41.56 7.01
C LEU A 412 22.50 41.10 5.55
N GLU A 413 22.18 39.83 5.31
CA GLU A 413 22.03 39.28 3.97
C GLU A 413 20.79 39.86 3.27
N THR A 414 19.64 39.86 3.94
CA THR A 414 18.42 40.52 3.44
C THR A 414 18.65 42.01 3.15
N GLY A 415 19.41 42.72 4.00
CA GLY A 415 19.76 44.11 3.76
C GLY A 415 20.61 44.32 2.51
N ARG A 416 21.57 43.41 2.23
CA ARG A 416 22.38 43.45 1.01
C ARG A 416 21.56 43.16 -0.24
N GLU A 417 20.67 42.17 -0.18
CA GLU A 417 19.75 41.86 -1.27
C GLU A 417 18.84 43.06 -1.59
N PHE A 418 18.28 43.68 -0.55
CA PHE A 418 17.47 44.88 -0.70
C PHE A 418 18.24 46.03 -1.36
N ASP A 419 19.46 46.35 -0.93
CA ASP A 419 20.28 47.41 -1.56
C ASP A 419 20.57 47.09 -3.04
N ARG A 420 20.93 45.84 -3.35
CA ARG A 420 21.16 45.40 -4.73
C ARG A 420 19.92 45.56 -5.60
N ASP A 421 18.76 45.18 -5.09
CA ASP A 421 17.51 45.23 -5.84
C ASP A 421 17.05 46.67 -6.07
N VAL A 422 17.19 47.55 -5.06
CA VAL A 422 16.94 49.00 -5.19
C VAL A 422 17.87 49.63 -6.22
N ARG A 423 19.18 49.34 -6.18
CA ARG A 423 20.13 49.85 -7.19
C ARG A 423 19.78 49.38 -8.60
N SER A 424 19.40 48.11 -8.74
CA SER A 424 18.98 47.54 -10.03
C SER A 424 17.71 48.22 -10.55
N MET A 425 16.74 48.48 -9.67
CA MET A 425 15.51 49.21 -10.00
C MET A 425 15.78 50.66 -10.41
N LEU A 426 16.65 51.37 -9.68
CA LEU A 426 17.05 52.75 -9.99
C LEU A 426 17.79 52.82 -11.32
N LEU A 427 18.69 51.87 -11.60
CA LEU A 427 19.38 51.79 -12.89
C LEU A 427 18.39 51.57 -14.03
N ARG A 428 17.45 50.63 -13.87
CA ARG A 428 16.38 50.39 -14.85
C ARG A 428 15.53 51.63 -15.08
N SER A 429 15.14 52.35 -14.02
CA SER A 429 14.37 53.59 -14.13
C SER A 429 15.14 54.68 -14.88
N ASN A 430 16.45 54.79 -14.67
CA ASN A 430 17.29 55.74 -15.40
C ASN A 430 17.42 55.36 -16.88
N LEU A 431 17.64 54.09 -17.20
CA LEU A 431 17.67 53.62 -18.59
C LEU A 431 16.35 53.92 -19.32
N ILE A 432 15.21 53.70 -18.65
CA ILE A 432 13.89 54.04 -19.20
C ILE A 432 13.75 55.54 -19.44
N LYS A 433 14.16 56.38 -18.48
CA LYS A 433 14.09 57.84 -18.59
C LYS A 433 14.92 58.40 -19.75
N HIS A 434 16.03 57.76 -20.07
CA HIS A 434 16.91 58.15 -21.17
C HIS A 434 16.64 57.37 -22.48
N ASP A 435 15.45 56.74 -22.60
CA ASP A 435 15.00 56.01 -23.80
C ASP A 435 15.93 54.84 -24.25
N TYR A 436 16.80 54.35 -23.37
CA TYR A 436 17.60 53.14 -23.58
C TYR A 436 16.76 51.88 -23.32
N ASN A 437 15.61 51.80 -23.97
CA ASN A 437 14.71 50.64 -23.91
C ASN A 437 14.80 49.85 -25.22
N LEU A 438 14.97 48.53 -25.11
CA LEU A 438 14.76 47.62 -26.23
C LEU A 438 13.28 47.66 -26.64
N ARG A 439 12.95 48.49 -27.63
CA ARG A 439 11.63 48.46 -28.27
C ARG A 439 11.59 47.20 -29.13
N ALA A 440 10.79 46.22 -28.74
CA ALA A 440 10.51 45.08 -29.60
C ALA A 440 9.93 45.60 -30.92
N LEU A 441 10.60 45.28 -32.04
CA LEU A 441 10.07 45.54 -33.38
C LEU A 441 8.71 44.85 -33.47
N ARG A 442 7.62 45.63 -33.54
CA ARG A 442 6.30 45.10 -33.91
C ARG A 442 6.46 44.52 -35.31
N LYS A 443 6.38 43.20 -35.44
CA LYS A 443 6.25 42.54 -36.75
C LYS A 443 4.96 43.07 -37.38
N LEU A 444 5.11 43.80 -38.50
CA LEU A 444 4.03 44.23 -39.37
C LEU A 444 3.37 43.03 -40.06
#